data_AF-A0A2K3MFH4-F1
#
_entry.id   AF-A0A2K3MFH4-F1
#
_cell.length_a   1.000
_cell.length_b   1.000
_cell.length_c   1.000
_cell.angle_alpha   90.00
_cell.angle_beta   90.00
_cell.angle_gamma   90.00
#
_symmetry.space_group_name_H-M   'P 1'
#
loop_
_entity.id
_entity.type
_entity.pdbx_description
1 polymer ?
#
loop_
_entity_poly.entity_id
_entity_poly.type
_entity_poly.pdbx_seq_one_letter_code
_entity_poly.pdbx_strand_id
1 'polypeptide(L)'
;MADPEHREEEEAPAVGDDEDTGAQVAPIVKLEEVAVTTGEEDEVAILDLKSKLYRFDKDGNQWKERGAGTVKFLKHKVTGKVRLLMRQSKTLKICANHLIIPTMSVQEHAGNEKSCVWHARDFADGELKDELVCIRFPLIEKYYTQYPS
;
A
#
# COMPACT_ATOMS: atom_id res chain seq x y z
N MET A 1 72.07 24.01 -11.31
CA MET A 1 70.69 23.54 -11.06
C MET A 1 70.24 22.84 -12.32
N ALA A 2 70.07 21.52 -12.28
CA ALA A 2 69.65 20.71 -13.41
C ALA A 2 68.69 19.63 -12.85
N ASP A 3 67.53 19.52 -13.49
CA ASP A 3 66.51 18.48 -13.33
C ASP A 3 66.98 17.17 -14.00
N PRO A 4 66.46 15.97 -13.61
CA PRO A 4 65.35 15.40 -14.41
C PRO A 4 64.29 14.55 -13.64
N GLU A 5 63.02 14.79 -14.02
CA GLU A 5 61.84 13.91 -14.26
C GLU A 5 61.69 12.53 -13.58
N HIS A 6 60.52 12.28 -12.95
CA HIS A 6 59.65 11.12 -13.28
C HIS A 6 58.20 11.23 -12.72
N ARG A 7 57.24 11.36 -13.66
CA ARG A 7 55.95 10.63 -13.79
C ARG A 7 54.76 10.89 -12.85
N GLU A 8 53.64 11.24 -13.51
CA GLU A 8 52.25 11.31 -13.03
C GLU A 8 51.73 9.97 -12.49
N GLU A 9 50.91 9.99 -11.45
CA GLU A 9 49.78 9.06 -11.36
C GLU A 9 48.64 9.63 -10.48
N GLU A 10 47.47 9.61 -11.09
CA GLU A 10 46.16 10.08 -10.66
C GLU A 10 45.63 9.14 -9.54
N GLU A 11 45.56 9.62 -8.29
CA GLU A 11 44.91 8.86 -7.21
C GLU A 11 43.38 8.86 -7.44
N ALA A 12 42.91 7.80 -8.09
CA ALA A 12 41.50 7.42 -8.13
C ALA A 12 40.98 7.14 -6.70
N PRO A 13 39.70 7.43 -6.40
CA PRO A 13 39.15 7.19 -5.07
C PRO A 13 39.13 5.69 -4.80
N ALA A 14 39.66 5.30 -3.63
CA ALA A 14 39.59 3.94 -3.13
C ALA A 14 38.12 3.47 -3.16
N VAL A 15 37.86 2.48 -4.02
CA VAL A 15 36.64 1.69 -4.01
C VAL A 15 36.60 1.04 -2.63
N GLY A 16 35.60 1.40 -1.83
CA GLY A 16 35.36 0.77 -0.54
C GLY A 16 35.16 -0.72 -0.76
N ASP A 17 36.11 -1.50 -0.24
CA ASP A 17 36.03 -2.95 -0.14
C ASP A 17 34.78 -3.27 0.68
N ASP A 18 33.71 -3.68 0.01
CA ASP A 18 32.59 -4.37 0.65
C ASP A 18 33.20 -5.69 1.15
N GLU A 19 33.50 -5.77 2.45
CA GLU A 19 34.05 -6.97 3.09
C GLU A 19 33.05 -8.13 2.92
N ASP A 20 33.18 -8.87 1.82
CA ASP A 20 32.56 -10.18 1.65
C ASP A 20 33.21 -11.13 2.65
N THR A 21 32.57 -11.29 3.80
CA THR A 21 33.00 -12.18 4.89
C THR A 21 33.17 -13.66 4.48
N GLY A 22 32.86 -14.05 3.23
CA GLY A 22 33.09 -15.40 2.71
C GLY A 22 32.24 -16.47 3.41
N ALA A 23 31.23 -16.04 4.18
CA ALA A 23 30.37 -16.92 4.96
C ALA A 23 29.43 -17.70 4.02
N GLN A 24 29.69 -18.99 3.85
CA GLN A 24 28.79 -19.88 3.12
C GLN A 24 27.56 -20.18 3.97
N VAL A 25 26.45 -19.50 3.69
CA VAL A 25 25.16 -19.75 4.34
C VAL A 25 24.45 -20.90 3.63
N ALA A 26 24.50 -22.09 4.25
CA ALA A 26 23.73 -23.22 3.78
C ALA A 26 22.22 -22.97 3.99
N PRO A 27 21.34 -23.29 3.02
CA PRO A 27 19.90 -23.11 3.17
C PRO A 27 19.36 -23.93 4.34
N ILE A 28 18.76 -23.27 5.34
CA ILE A 28 18.19 -23.94 6.52
C ILE A 28 16.91 -24.70 6.15
N VAL A 29 16.17 -24.22 5.15
CA VAL A 29 14.92 -24.81 4.67
C VAL A 29 14.87 -24.73 3.15
N LYS A 30 14.39 -25.80 2.52
CA LYS A 30 14.01 -25.81 1.10
C LYS A 30 12.53 -25.41 1.01
N LEU A 31 12.25 -24.32 0.30
CA LEU A 31 10.88 -23.89 0.01
C LEU A 31 10.42 -24.51 -1.30
N GLU A 32 9.16 -24.96 -1.32
CA GLU A 32 8.49 -25.37 -2.56
C GLU A 32 7.67 -24.20 -3.09
N GLU A 33 7.64 -24.05 -4.41
CA GLU A 33 6.77 -23.07 -5.06
C GLU A 33 5.32 -23.54 -4.93
N VAL A 34 4.46 -22.64 -4.44
CA VAL A 34 3.03 -22.92 -4.27
C VAL A 34 2.25 -21.87 -5.04
N ALA A 35 1.24 -22.30 -5.79
CA ALA A 35 0.31 -21.39 -6.44
C ALA A 35 -0.50 -20.61 -5.38
N VAL A 36 -0.39 -19.28 -5.40
CA VAL A 36 -1.10 -18.40 -4.46
C VAL A 36 -2.26 -17.74 -5.17
N THR A 37 -3.45 -17.85 -4.59
CA THR A 37 -4.63 -17.09 -5.02
C THR A 37 -4.69 -15.75 -4.31
N THR A 38 -5.20 -14.72 -4.99
CA THR A 38 -5.38 -13.38 -4.45
C THR A 38 -6.64 -13.25 -3.60
N GLY A 39 -7.63 -14.11 -3.85
CA GLY A 39 -8.98 -14.03 -3.28
C GLY A 39 -9.84 -12.95 -3.93
N GLU A 40 -9.45 -12.45 -5.10
CA GLU A 40 -10.11 -11.40 -5.90
C GLU A 40 -10.67 -11.97 -7.24
N GLU A 41 -10.54 -13.28 -7.47
CA GLU A 41 -10.80 -13.93 -8.78
C GLU A 41 -12.26 -13.86 -9.22
N ASP A 42 -13.21 -13.79 -8.28
CA ASP A 42 -14.65 -13.72 -8.53
C ASP A 42 -15.20 -12.28 -8.57
N GLU A 43 -14.32 -11.29 -8.66
CA GLU A 43 -14.67 -9.88 -8.59
C GLU A 43 -14.16 -9.10 -9.81
N VAL A 44 -14.75 -7.92 -10.01
CA VAL A 44 -14.34 -6.95 -11.03
C VAL A 44 -13.99 -5.64 -10.33
N ALA A 45 -12.80 -5.11 -10.60
CA ALA A 45 -12.41 -3.79 -10.12
C ALA A 45 -13.20 -2.72 -10.87
N ILE A 46 -13.97 -1.93 -10.12
CA ILE A 46 -14.72 -0.77 -10.65
C ILE A 46 -13.99 0.55 -10.37
N LEU A 47 -13.00 0.52 -9.48
CA LEU A 47 -12.12 1.63 -9.15
C LEU A 47 -10.78 1.05 -8.68
N ASP A 48 -9.68 1.72 -9.05
CA ASP A 48 -8.32 1.42 -8.61
C ASP A 48 -7.55 2.74 -8.51
N LEU A 49 -7.20 3.16 -7.29
CA LEU A 49 -6.56 4.45 -7.04
C LEU A 49 -5.42 4.33 -6.03
N LYS A 50 -4.34 5.07 -6.28
CA LYS A 50 -3.29 5.28 -5.29
C LYS A 50 -3.82 6.11 -4.14
N SER A 51 -3.57 5.67 -2.91
CA SER A 51 -4.07 6.31 -1.71
C SER A 51 -3.21 6.01 -0.49
N LYS A 52 -3.46 6.76 0.59
CA LYS A 52 -2.93 6.48 1.91
C LYS A 52 -4.10 6.38 2.89
N LEU A 53 -4.11 5.31 3.68
CA LEU A 53 -5.15 5.02 4.66
C LEU A 53 -4.60 5.25 6.08
N TYR A 54 -5.45 5.85 6.89
CA TYR A 54 -5.26 6.08 8.31
C TYR A 54 -6.39 5.44 9.09
N ARG A 55 -6.09 5.03 10.31
CA ARG A 55 -7.03 4.57 11.31
C ARG A 55 -7.01 5.51 12.51
N PHE A 56 -8.17 5.83 13.05
CA PHE A 56 -8.25 6.57 14.30
C PHE A 56 -7.98 5.66 15.50
N ASP A 57 -6.96 6.02 16.27
CA ASP A 57 -6.60 5.40 17.54
C ASP A 57 -7.38 6.07 18.67
N LYS A 58 -8.40 5.38 19.21
CA LYS A 58 -9.29 5.95 20.23
C LYS A 58 -8.57 6.25 21.54
N ASP A 59 -7.67 5.37 21.97
CA ASP A 59 -6.95 5.52 23.23
C ASP A 59 -5.97 6.71 23.18
N GLY A 60 -5.30 6.89 22.04
CA GLY A 60 -4.38 8.00 21.81
C GLY A 60 -5.03 9.26 21.26
N ASN A 61 -6.34 9.25 20.97
CA ASN A 61 -7.08 10.33 20.32
C ASN A 61 -6.37 10.90 19.07
N GLN A 62 -5.85 10.02 18.20
CA GLN A 62 -4.96 10.42 17.10
C GLN A 62 -5.13 9.55 15.85
N TRP A 63 -4.78 10.10 14.69
CA TRP A 63 -4.72 9.33 13.44
C TRP A 63 -3.39 8.60 13.31
N LYS A 64 -3.42 7.29 13.06
CA LYS A 64 -2.25 6.45 12.76
C LYS A 64 -2.29 5.98 11.32
N GLU A 65 -1.15 6.02 10.63
CA GLU A 65 -1.05 5.46 9.28
C GLU A 65 -1.29 3.94 9.34
N ARG A 66 -2.18 3.45 8.47
CA ARG A 66 -2.52 2.02 8.36
C ARG A 66 -1.92 1.39 7.11
N GLY A 67 -1.78 2.15 6.03
CA GLY A 67 -1.08 1.70 4.83
C GLY A 67 -1.05 2.73 3.71
N ALA A 68 -0.03 2.62 2.87
CA ALA A 68 0.07 3.36 1.61
C ALA A 68 0.13 2.36 0.45
N GLY A 69 -0.73 2.56 -0.54
CA GLY A 69 -0.84 1.65 -1.67
C GLY A 69 -2.04 1.92 -2.55
N THR A 70 -2.60 0.87 -3.10
CA THR A 70 -3.73 0.95 -4.02
C THR A 70 -5.00 0.50 -3.31
N VAL A 71 -6.01 1.37 -3.32
CA VAL A 71 -7.37 1.01 -2.93
C VAL A 71 -8.15 0.60 -4.17
N LYS A 72 -8.87 -0.51 -4.07
CA LYS A 72 -9.78 -1.01 -5.09
C LYS A 72 -11.19 -1.11 -4.55
N PHE A 73 -12.17 -0.78 -5.38
CA PHE A 73 -13.54 -1.22 -5.16
C PHE A 73 -13.79 -2.42 -6.05
N LEU A 74 -14.11 -3.54 -5.42
CA LEU A 74 -14.27 -4.83 -6.07
C LEU A 74 -15.75 -5.23 -6.01
N LYS A 75 -16.37 -5.40 -7.17
CA LYS A 75 -17.75 -5.88 -7.29
C LYS A 75 -17.75 -7.37 -7.59
N HIS A 76 -18.39 -8.16 -6.73
CA HIS A 76 -18.55 -9.59 -6.91
C HIS A 76 -19.43 -9.90 -8.12
N LYS A 77 -18.96 -10.79 -9.01
CA LYS A 77 -19.60 -11.11 -10.30
C LYS A 77 -21.02 -11.64 -10.17
N VAL A 78 -21.25 -12.53 -9.19
CA VAL A 78 -22.57 -13.14 -8.93
C VAL A 78 -23.44 -12.32 -7.99
N THR A 79 -22.98 -11.99 -6.79
CA THR A 79 -23.81 -11.34 -5.76
C THR A 79 -24.01 -9.85 -5.97
N GLY A 80 -23.19 -9.20 -6.81
CA GLY A 80 -23.19 -7.75 -7.02
C GLY A 80 -22.72 -6.92 -5.83
N LYS A 81 -22.38 -7.55 -4.69
CA LYS A 81 -21.83 -6.87 -3.51
C LYS A 81 -20.51 -6.20 -3.85
N VAL A 82 -20.27 -5.03 -3.27
CA VAL A 82 -19.02 -4.29 -3.45
C VAL A 82 -18.25 -4.29 -2.14
N ARG A 83 -16.95 -4.54 -2.21
CA ARG A 83 -16.02 -4.34 -1.09
C ARG A 83 -14.93 -3.34 -1.45
N LEU A 84 -14.45 -2.65 -0.43
CA LEU A 84 -13.21 -1.90 -0.47
C LEU A 84 -12.09 -2.86 -0.04
N LEU A 85 -11.08 -3.01 -0.90
CA LEU A 85 -9.87 -3.74 -0.60
C LEU A 85 -8.66 -2.83 -0.83
N MET A 86 -7.75 -2.76 0.13
CA MET A 86 -6.50 -2.00 -0.02
C MET A 86 -5.30 -2.84 0.40
N ARG A 87 -4.25 -2.84 -0.42
CA ARG A 87 -2.97 -3.49 -0.14
C ARG A 87 -1.83 -2.49 -0.14
N GLN A 88 -0.86 -2.69 0.74
CA GLN A 88 0.36 -1.87 0.79
C GLN A 88 1.27 -2.17 -0.41
N SER A 89 1.86 -1.15 -1.05
CA SER A 89 2.61 -1.33 -2.31
C SER A 89 3.79 -2.31 -2.23
N LYS A 90 4.51 -2.36 -1.11
CA LYS A 90 5.74 -3.16 -0.98
C LYS A 90 5.49 -4.55 -0.39
N THR A 91 4.66 -4.61 0.65
CA THR A 91 4.44 -5.85 1.42
C THR A 91 3.25 -6.65 0.90
N LEU A 92 2.39 -6.04 0.08
CA LEU A 92 1.11 -6.58 -0.40
C LEU A 92 0.13 -7.00 0.70
N LYS A 93 0.45 -6.67 1.97
CA LYS A 93 -0.42 -6.89 3.12
C LYS A 93 -1.69 -6.08 2.96
N ILE A 94 -2.82 -6.72 3.27
CA ILE A 94 -4.13 -6.07 3.31
C ILE A 94 -4.11 -5.08 4.46
N CYS A 95 -4.52 -3.84 4.19
CA CYS A 95 -4.65 -2.79 5.20
C CYS A 95 -6.08 -2.22 5.30
N ALA A 96 -6.98 -2.62 4.40
CA ALA A 96 -8.43 -2.52 4.54
C ALA A 96 -9.12 -3.62 3.73
N ASN A 97 -10.18 -4.19 4.28
CA ASN A 97 -11.05 -5.18 3.63
C ASN A 97 -12.44 -5.15 4.29
N HIS A 98 -13.39 -4.44 3.68
CA HIS A 98 -14.76 -4.36 4.18
C HIS A 98 -15.79 -4.18 3.06
N LEU A 99 -17.01 -4.63 3.31
CA LEU A 99 -18.15 -4.37 2.41
C LEU A 99 -18.51 -2.88 2.42
N ILE A 100 -18.85 -2.37 1.24
CA ILE A 100 -19.52 -1.08 1.08
C ILE A 100 -21.01 -1.33 1.22
N ILE A 101 -21.63 -0.80 2.28
CA ILE A 101 -23.05 -0.97 2.57
C ILE A 101 -23.80 0.36 2.49
N PRO A 102 -25.10 0.37 2.13
CA PRO A 102 -25.87 1.61 1.92
C PRO A 102 -25.94 2.55 3.13
N THR A 103 -25.74 2.01 4.34
CA THR A 103 -25.80 2.78 5.60
C THR A 103 -24.47 3.44 5.97
N MET A 104 -23.41 3.25 5.18
CA MET A 104 -22.14 3.93 5.41
C MET A 104 -22.26 5.42 5.08
N SER A 105 -21.78 6.26 5.99
CA SER A 105 -21.69 7.71 5.80
C SER A 105 -20.22 8.08 5.57
N VAL A 106 -19.94 8.72 4.44
CA VAL A 106 -18.62 9.25 4.11
C VAL A 106 -18.65 10.75 4.29
N GLN A 107 -17.69 11.27 5.05
CA GLN A 107 -17.56 12.69 5.36
C GLN A 107 -16.23 13.21 4.83
N GLU A 108 -16.19 14.43 4.33
CA GLU A 108 -14.92 15.10 4.06
C GLU A 108 -14.15 15.29 5.37
N HIS A 109 -12.84 15.02 5.35
CA HIS A 109 -12.01 15.30 6.51
C HIS A 109 -11.83 16.83 6.64
N ALA A 110 -12.13 17.37 7.82
CA ALA A 110 -12.10 18.81 8.05
C ALA A 110 -10.74 19.43 7.68
N GLY A 111 -10.75 20.35 6.72
CA GLY A 111 -9.54 21.03 6.24
C GLY A 111 -8.72 20.25 5.20
N ASN A 112 -9.22 19.12 4.68
CA ASN A 112 -8.53 18.35 3.64
C ASN A 112 -9.50 17.75 2.61
N GLU A 113 -9.75 18.50 1.53
CA GLU A 113 -10.59 18.12 0.38
C GLU A 113 -10.14 16.83 -0.33
N LYS A 114 -8.90 16.38 -0.12
CA LYS A 114 -8.37 15.14 -0.70
C LYS A 114 -8.64 13.92 0.16
N SER A 115 -9.29 14.12 1.32
CA SER A 115 -9.44 13.09 2.33
C SER A 115 -10.89 12.93 2.75
N CYS A 116 -11.30 11.68 2.95
CA CYS A 116 -12.62 11.36 3.45
C CYS A 116 -12.54 10.33 4.58
N VAL A 117 -13.54 10.37 5.45
CA VAL A 117 -13.64 9.64 6.71
C VAL A 117 -14.92 8.83 6.72
N TRP A 118 -14.86 7.60 7.20
CA TRP A 118 -16.05 6.78 7.43
C TRP A 118 -15.82 5.71 8.50
N HIS A 119 -16.91 5.17 9.01
CA HIS A 119 -16.91 3.98 9.86
C HIS A 119 -17.07 2.71 9.03
N ALA A 120 -16.28 1.68 9.31
CA ALA A 120 -16.35 0.40 8.63
C ALA A 120 -16.16 -0.77 9.60
N ARG A 121 -16.80 -1.90 9.28
CA ARG A 121 -16.50 -3.19 9.91
C ARG A 121 -15.47 -3.92 9.06
N ASP A 122 -14.20 -3.77 9.43
CA ASP A 122 -13.03 -4.14 8.64
C ASP A 122 -12.42 -5.48 9.05
N PHE A 123 -11.88 -6.23 8.06
CA PHE A 123 -11.28 -7.56 8.23
C PHE A 123 -9.81 -7.64 7.81
N ALA A 124 -9.07 -6.52 7.77
CA ALA A 124 -7.69 -6.51 7.30
C ALA A 124 -6.74 -7.38 8.15
N ASP A 125 -7.03 -7.54 9.44
CA ASP A 125 -6.19 -8.31 10.38
C ASP A 125 -6.65 -9.77 10.56
N GLY A 126 -7.60 -10.26 9.77
CA GLY A 126 -8.15 -11.61 9.91
C GLY A 126 -9.23 -11.74 11.00
N GLU A 127 -9.68 -10.63 11.58
CA GLU A 127 -10.81 -10.55 12.51
C GLU A 127 -11.63 -9.28 12.22
N LEU A 128 -12.94 -9.30 12.50
CA LEU A 128 -13.82 -8.16 12.25
C LEU A 128 -13.65 -7.09 13.34
N LYS A 129 -13.31 -5.86 12.94
CA LYS A 129 -13.15 -4.70 13.84
C LYS A 129 -13.98 -3.51 13.36
N ASP A 130 -14.62 -2.81 14.28
CA ASP A 130 -15.26 -1.53 13.99
C ASP A 130 -14.22 -0.41 14.02
N GLU A 131 -13.89 0.10 12.83
CA GLU A 131 -12.81 1.06 12.61
C GLU A 131 -13.37 2.39 12.12
N LEU A 132 -12.80 3.48 12.61
CA LEU A 132 -12.94 4.81 12.02
C LEU A 132 -11.71 5.06 11.15
N VAL A 133 -11.91 5.14 9.84
CA VAL A 133 -10.83 5.24 8.87
C VAL A 133 -10.88 6.55 8.11
N CYS A 134 -9.71 7.02 7.69
CA CYS A 134 -9.56 8.18 6.83
C CYS A 134 -8.68 7.78 5.66
N ILE A 135 -9.14 8.01 4.43
CA ILE A 135 -8.33 7.80 3.23
C ILE A 135 -7.98 9.14 2.63
N ARG A 136 -6.75 9.25 2.12
CA ARG A 136 -6.26 10.43 1.40
C ARG A 136 -5.79 10.04 0.02
N PHE A 137 -6.28 10.76 -0.97
CA PHE A 137 -5.85 10.63 -2.36
C PHE A 137 -4.78 11.69 -2.70
N PRO A 138 -3.81 11.38 -3.58
CA PRO A 138 -2.80 12.35 -3.99
C PRO A 138 -3.38 13.48 -4.84
N LEU A 139 -4.39 13.17 -5.65
CA LEU A 139 -5.04 14.09 -6.58
C LEU A 139 -6.56 13.97 -6.47
N ILE A 140 -7.24 15.11 -6.67
CA ILE A 140 -8.69 15.15 -6.85
C ILE A 140 -8.93 15.11 -8.36
N GLU A 141 -9.11 13.91 -8.91
CA GLU A 141 -9.59 13.77 -10.28
C GLU A 141 -11.11 13.61 -10.26
N LYS A 142 -11.81 14.44 -11.03
CA LYS A 142 -13.23 14.26 -11.29
C LYS A 142 -13.39 13.15 -12.32
N TYR A 143 -13.66 11.93 -11.88
CA TYR A 143 -14.09 10.87 -12.78
C TYR A 143 -15.54 11.16 -13.19
N TYR A 144 -15.72 11.74 -14.38
CA TYR A 144 -17.02 11.72 -15.03
C TYR A 144 -17.30 10.29 -15.47
N THR A 145 -18.27 9.64 -14.83
CA THR A 145 -18.79 8.38 -15.32
C THR A 145 -19.50 8.63 -16.64
N GLN A 146 -18.87 8.22 -17.75
CA GLN A 146 -19.58 7.97 -19.00
C GLN A 146 -20.45 6.71 -18.79
N TYR A 147 -21.62 6.88 -18.20
CA TYR A 147 -22.73 5.94 -18.41
C TYR A 147 -23.81 6.69 -19.19
N PRO A 148 -24.13 6.28 -20.43
CA PRO A 148 -25.30 6.82 -21.11
C PRO A 148 -26.56 6.41 -20.34
N SER A 149 -27.51 7.34 -20.28
CA SER A 149 -28.86 7.23 -19.72
C SER A 149 -29.61 5.98 -20.17
#